data_AF-A0A351DP77-F1
#
_entry.id   AF-A0A351DP77-F1
#
_cell.length_a   1.000
_cell.length_b   1.000
_cell.length_c   1.000
_cell.angle_alpha   90.00
_cell.angle_beta   90.00
_cell.angle_gamma   90.00
#
_symmetry.space_group_name_H-M   'P 1'
#
loop_
_entity.id
_entity.type
_entity.pdbx_description
1 polymer ?
#
loop_
_entity_poly.entity_id
_entity_poly.type
_entity_poly.pdbx_seq_one_letter_code
_entity_poly.pdbx_strand_id
1 'polypeptide(L)'
;MANRLHQPERSVPCRTLHRWAILHAAQQCRIDWYTVEKLLETDAITMIQEWFIILMILSDGDSISSVNHATADQSLNVFRSQRECEAALPEFVNATYPEFRPQANLLNHQVVMNGIADSPVGQRAATWRCTTIFTMGGQ
;
A
#
# COMPACT_ATOMS: atom_id res chain seq x y z
N MET A 1 -29.53 -51.33 17.15
CA MET A 1 -28.26 -50.69 17.56
C MET A 1 -27.57 -50.23 16.28
N ALA A 2 -27.87 -49.03 15.79
CA ALA A 2 -27.22 -47.75 16.10
C ALA A 2 -26.43 -47.25 14.87
N ASN A 3 -27.15 -46.46 14.07
CA ASN A 3 -26.72 -45.34 13.23
C ASN A 3 -25.20 -45.11 13.10
N ARG A 4 -24.64 -45.36 11.91
CA ARG A 4 -23.55 -44.52 11.40
C ARG A 4 -24.16 -43.39 10.60
N LEU A 5 -24.16 -42.21 11.22
CA LEU A 5 -24.48 -40.92 10.62
C LEU A 5 -23.77 -40.80 9.27
N HIS A 6 -24.53 -40.70 8.18
CA HIS A 6 -24.10 -39.95 7.02
C HIS A 6 -23.83 -38.52 7.50
N GLN A 7 -22.56 -38.17 7.65
CA GLN A 7 -22.17 -36.78 7.59
C GLN A 7 -22.37 -36.35 6.13
N PRO A 8 -23.22 -35.36 5.84
CA PRO A 8 -23.14 -34.70 4.55
C PRO A 8 -21.74 -34.07 4.49
N GLU A 9 -20.97 -34.39 3.46
CA GLU A 9 -19.82 -33.59 3.09
C GLU A 9 -20.29 -32.14 3.04
N ARG A 10 -19.81 -31.33 3.99
CA ARG A 10 -20.05 -29.88 3.95
C ARG A 10 -19.39 -29.39 2.67
N SER A 11 -20.19 -29.18 1.64
CA SER A 11 -19.80 -28.34 0.51
C SER A 11 -19.58 -26.94 1.06
N VAL A 12 -18.32 -26.61 1.33
CA VAL A 12 -17.92 -25.24 1.62
C VAL A 12 -18.22 -24.46 0.34
N PRO A 13 -19.13 -23.45 0.36
CA PRO A 13 -19.33 -22.63 -0.81
C PRO A 13 -18.01 -21.90 -1.06
N CYS A 14 -17.34 -22.24 -2.15
CA CYS A 14 -16.13 -21.55 -2.60
C CYS A 14 -16.53 -20.14 -3.04
N ARG A 15 -16.70 -19.23 -2.09
CA ARG A 15 -16.65 -17.80 -2.35
C ARG A 15 -15.18 -17.43 -2.48
N THR A 16 -14.69 -17.55 -3.70
CA THR A 16 -13.34 -17.15 -4.07
C THR A 16 -13.26 -15.62 -4.06
N LEU A 17 -12.39 -15.06 -3.22
CA LEU A 17 -12.22 -13.60 -3.13
C LEU A 17 -10.86 -13.10 -3.61
N HIS A 18 -9.87 -13.95 -3.89
CA HIS A 18 -8.55 -13.48 -4.35
C HIS A 18 -7.78 -14.49 -5.22
N ARG A 19 -6.97 -13.95 -6.16
CA ARG A 19 -6.19 -14.64 -7.19
C ARG A 19 -5.27 -15.77 -6.68
N TRP A 20 -4.69 -15.61 -5.49
CA TRP A 20 -3.89 -16.65 -4.84
C TRP A 20 -4.71 -17.88 -4.42
N ALA A 21 -6.01 -17.69 -4.15
CA ALA A 21 -6.91 -18.78 -3.79
C ALA A 21 -7.38 -19.58 -5.01
N ILE A 22 -7.33 -19.04 -6.24
CA ILE A 22 -7.82 -19.75 -7.44
C ILE A 22 -6.91 -20.93 -7.81
N LEU A 23 -5.59 -20.74 -7.80
CA LEU A 23 -4.64 -21.82 -8.12
C LEU A 23 -4.65 -22.93 -7.07
N HIS A 24 -4.76 -22.57 -5.79
CA HIS A 24 -4.90 -23.55 -4.71
C HIS A 24 -6.28 -24.22 -4.70
N ALA A 25 -7.37 -23.49 -4.95
CA ALA A 25 -8.71 -24.06 -5.04
C ALA A 25 -8.89 -24.95 -6.27
N ALA A 26 -8.23 -24.68 -7.40
CA ALA A 26 -8.32 -25.54 -8.59
C ALA A 26 -7.79 -26.96 -8.31
N GLN A 27 -6.68 -27.08 -7.57
CA GLN A 27 -6.16 -28.37 -7.12
C GLN A 27 -7.10 -29.06 -6.11
N GLN A 28 -7.73 -28.30 -5.23
CA GLN A 28 -8.56 -28.83 -4.14
C GLN A 28 -9.99 -29.17 -4.59
N CYS A 29 -10.50 -28.47 -5.61
CA CYS A 29 -11.86 -28.57 -6.13
C CYS A 29 -11.94 -29.27 -7.50
N ARG A 30 -10.82 -29.78 -8.04
CA ARG A 30 -10.73 -30.43 -9.36
C ARG A 30 -11.40 -29.65 -10.49
N ILE A 31 -11.23 -28.32 -10.46
CA ILE A 31 -11.72 -27.46 -11.54
C ILE A 31 -10.79 -27.65 -12.73
N ASP A 32 -11.35 -27.90 -13.91
CA ASP A 32 -10.55 -28.09 -15.12
C ASP A 32 -9.89 -26.78 -15.56
N TRP A 33 -8.75 -26.91 -16.24
CA TRP A 33 -7.92 -25.77 -16.61
C TRP A 33 -8.62 -24.79 -17.54
N TYR A 34 -9.52 -25.26 -18.41
CA TYR A 34 -10.30 -24.40 -19.32
C TYR A 34 -11.31 -23.55 -18.55
N THR A 35 -11.92 -24.09 -17.50
CA THR A 35 -12.77 -23.33 -16.58
C THR A 35 -11.98 -22.32 -15.74
N VAL A 36 -10.75 -22.67 -15.31
CA VAL A 36 -9.84 -21.72 -14.65
C VAL A 36 -9.46 -20.57 -15.57
N GLU A 37 -9.09 -20.85 -16.82
CA GLU A 37 -8.81 -19.85 -17.84
C GLU A 37 -10.01 -18.94 -18.07
N LYS A 38 -11.21 -19.51 -18.24
CA LYS A 38 -12.43 -18.72 -18.38
C LYS A 38 -12.76 -17.87 -17.16
N LEU A 39 -12.54 -18.36 -15.93
CA LEU A 39 -12.75 -17.56 -14.71
C LEU A 39 -11.73 -16.42 -14.62
N LEU A 40 -10.48 -16.67 -15.00
CA LEU A 40 -9.44 -15.63 -15.11
C LEU A 40 -9.73 -14.62 -16.24
N GLU A 41 -10.43 -15.03 -17.30
CA GLU A 41 -10.86 -14.17 -18.41
C GLU A 41 -12.17 -13.41 -18.14
N THR A 42 -13.11 -13.98 -17.35
CA THR A 42 -14.42 -13.38 -17.03
C THR A 42 -14.43 -12.57 -15.75
N ASP A 43 -13.49 -12.79 -14.84
CA ASP A 43 -13.08 -11.74 -13.91
C ASP A 43 -12.46 -10.64 -14.77
N ALA A 44 -13.19 -9.55 -15.01
CA ALA A 44 -12.61 -8.32 -15.51
C ALA A 44 -11.47 -7.95 -14.56
N ILE A 45 -10.24 -8.30 -14.94
CA ILE A 45 -9.05 -8.05 -14.15
C ILE A 45 -8.91 -6.53 -14.06
N THR A 46 -9.43 -5.92 -13.00
CA THR A 46 -8.92 -4.62 -12.56
C THR A 46 -7.47 -4.88 -12.15
N MET A 47 -6.56 -4.66 -13.09
CA MET A 47 -5.13 -4.84 -12.89
C MET A 47 -4.71 -3.96 -11.72
N ILE A 48 -4.41 -4.52 -10.55
CA ILE A 48 -3.95 -3.71 -9.42
C ILE A 48 -2.59 -3.11 -9.82
N GLN A 49 -2.55 -1.79 -9.99
CA GLN A 49 -1.33 -1.04 -10.26
C GLN A 49 -0.73 -0.54 -8.95
N GLU A 50 0.55 -0.84 -8.77
CA GLU A 50 1.35 -0.34 -7.66
C GLU A 50 1.99 1.00 -8.03
N TRP A 51 1.92 1.95 -7.11
CA TRP A 51 2.55 3.27 -7.23
C TRP A 51 3.21 3.67 -5.92
N PHE A 52 4.26 4.48 -6.01
CA PHE A 52 4.99 4.97 -4.84
C PHE A 52 4.68 6.44 -4.62
N ILE A 53 4.46 6.83 -3.37
CA ILE A 53 4.14 8.21 -2.99
C ILE A 53 4.98 8.69 -1.82
N ILE A 54 5.13 10.01 -1.70
CA ILE A 54 5.77 10.64 -0.53
C ILE A 54 4.71 10.86 0.56
N LEU A 55 4.87 10.18 1.69
CA LEU A 55 4.02 10.35 2.86
C LEU A 55 4.72 11.25 3.88
N MET A 56 3.99 12.22 4.42
CA MET A 56 4.38 13.02 5.57
C MET A 56 3.68 12.52 6.83
N ILE A 57 4.45 12.32 7.90
CA ILE A 57 3.96 12.04 9.25
C ILE A 57 4.37 13.23 10.12
N LEU A 58 3.38 13.96 10.63
CA LEU A 58 3.58 15.04 11.59
C LEU A 58 3.33 14.51 13.00
N SER A 59 4.21 14.87 13.93
CA SER A 59 4.13 14.48 15.33
C SER A 59 4.26 15.69 16.24
N ASP A 60 3.44 15.71 17.29
CA ASP A 60 3.47 16.69 18.37
C ASP A 60 3.96 15.95 19.64
N GLY A 61 5.26 16.06 19.91
CA GLY A 61 5.93 15.28 20.97
C GLY A 61 5.93 13.77 20.67
N ASP A 62 5.33 12.98 21.55
CA ASP A 62 5.27 11.52 21.45
C ASP A 62 4.06 11.00 20.65
N SER A 63 3.23 11.90 20.11
CA SER A 63 1.98 11.54 19.42
C SER A 63 2.02 11.94 17.95
N ILE A 64 1.44 11.10 17.08
CA ILE A 64 1.21 11.46 15.67
C ILE A 64 0.05 12.44 15.62
N SER A 65 0.30 13.66 15.16
CA SER A 65 -0.72 14.69 15.00
C SER A 65 -1.42 14.60 13.65
N SER A 66 -0.72 14.19 12.58
CA SER A 66 -1.35 13.91 11.28
C SER A 66 -0.50 13.03 10.37
N VAL A 67 -1.17 12.37 9.41
CA VAL A 67 -0.53 11.61 8.33
C VAL A 67 -1.14 12.09 7.02
N ASN A 68 -0.33 12.64 6.14
CA ASN A 68 -0.79 13.24 4.89
C ASN A 68 0.04 12.74 3.71
N HIS A 69 -0.58 12.60 2.55
CA HIS A 69 0.16 12.56 1.30
C HIS A 69 0.81 13.93 1.12
N ALA A 70 2.14 13.97 1.01
CA ALA A 70 2.83 15.23 0.81
C ALA A 70 2.60 15.65 -0.63
N THR A 71 1.89 16.76 -0.85
CA THR A 71 1.67 17.31 -2.19
C THR A 71 2.07 18.78 -2.19
N ALA A 72 2.97 19.17 -3.08
CA ALA A 72 3.16 20.58 -3.42
C ALA A 72 2.07 20.96 -4.43
N ASP A 73 0.97 21.50 -3.91
CA ASP A 73 -0.15 22.27 -4.51
C ASP A 73 -0.71 21.92 -5.92
N GLN A 74 -0.14 20.99 -6.71
CA GLN A 74 -0.63 20.58 -8.04
C GLN A 74 0.15 19.43 -8.72
N SER A 75 1.34 19.01 -8.28
CA SER A 75 2.02 17.83 -8.84
C SER A 75 1.88 16.61 -7.92
N LEU A 76 1.19 15.59 -8.41
CA LEU A 76 1.08 14.31 -7.73
C LEU A 76 2.48 13.68 -7.58
N ASN A 77 2.98 13.60 -6.34
CA ASN A 77 4.19 12.88 -5.97
C ASN A 77 3.99 11.36 -6.10
N VAL A 78 3.69 10.90 -7.32
CA VAL A 78 3.33 9.53 -7.64
C VAL A 78 4.38 8.99 -8.62
N PHE A 79 5.08 7.95 -8.20
CA PHE A 79 6.25 7.38 -8.86
C PHE A 79 6.02 5.92 -9.24
N ARG A 80 6.70 5.44 -10.29
CA ARG A 80 6.56 4.05 -10.76
C ARG A 80 7.36 3.06 -9.93
N SER A 81 8.37 3.52 -9.20
CA SER A 81 9.20 2.67 -8.35
C SER A 81 9.62 3.37 -7.04
N GLN A 82 9.95 2.56 -6.03
CA GLN A 82 10.49 3.06 -4.76
C GLN A 82 11.76 3.90 -4.97
N ARG A 83 12.64 3.46 -5.87
CA ARG A 83 13.90 4.14 -6.18
C ARG A 83 13.69 5.55 -6.74
N GLU A 84 12.72 5.72 -7.64
CA GLU A 84 12.37 7.05 -8.18
C GLU A 84 11.84 7.97 -7.09
N CYS A 85 10.96 7.46 -6.23
CA CYS A 85 10.44 8.22 -5.09
C CYS A 85 11.56 8.65 -4.14
N GLU A 86 12.45 7.72 -3.75
CA GLU A 86 13.55 8.01 -2.81
C GLU A 86 14.58 8.98 -3.38
N ALA A 87 14.80 8.95 -4.70
CA ALA A 87 15.67 9.91 -5.37
C ALA A 87 15.07 11.33 -5.39
N ALA A 88 13.76 11.46 -5.56
CA ALA A 88 13.06 12.75 -5.57
C ALA A 88 12.82 13.33 -4.16
N LEU A 89 12.75 12.46 -3.15
CA LEU A 89 12.36 12.81 -1.78
C LEU A 89 13.16 13.98 -1.17
N PRO A 90 14.51 14.01 -1.21
CA PRO A 90 15.27 15.07 -0.55
C PRO A 90 15.03 16.45 -1.17
N GLU A 91 15.00 16.54 -2.50
CA GLU A 91 14.77 17.80 -3.21
C GLU A 91 13.34 18.31 -2.94
N PHE A 92 12.35 17.42 -3.07
CA PHE A 92 10.96 17.75 -2.82
C PHE A 92 10.74 18.31 -1.40
N VAL A 93 11.26 17.62 -0.38
CA VAL A 93 11.05 18.02 1.02
C VAL A 93 11.78 19.33 1.36
N ASN A 94 13.02 19.51 0.88
CA ASN A 94 13.77 20.75 1.10
C ASN A 94 13.09 21.96 0.45
N ALA A 95 12.52 21.79 -0.75
CA ALA A 95 11.85 22.87 -1.46
C ALA A 95 10.47 23.19 -0.86
N THR A 96 9.74 22.18 -0.42
CA THR A 96 8.33 22.32 0.01
C THR A 96 8.19 22.68 1.49
N TYR A 97 9.08 22.18 2.36
CA TYR A 97 9.00 22.34 3.82
C TYR A 97 10.32 22.84 4.44
N PRO A 98 10.89 23.96 3.94
CA PRO A 98 12.18 24.47 4.42
C PRO A 98 12.17 24.85 5.91
N GLU A 99 11.01 25.20 6.47
CA GLU A 99 10.82 25.59 7.87
C GLU A 99 11.17 24.47 8.86
N PHE A 100 11.04 23.21 8.44
CA PHE A 100 11.41 22.05 9.23
C PHE A 100 12.91 21.72 9.21
N ARG A 101 13.71 22.46 8.41
CA ARG A 101 15.15 22.22 8.20
C ARG A 101 15.46 20.72 7.99
N PRO A 102 14.83 20.11 6.97
CA PRO A 102 14.80 18.66 6.84
C PRO A 102 16.19 18.08 6.55
N GLN A 103 16.49 16.95 7.17
CA GLN A 103 17.74 16.22 7.01
C GLN A 103 17.48 14.78 6.55
N ALA A 104 18.29 14.34 5.58
CA ALA A 104 18.24 12.97 5.09
C ALA A 104 18.77 11.99 6.15
N ASN A 105 18.12 10.85 6.25
CA ASN A 105 18.52 9.73 7.09
C ASN A 105 18.21 8.41 6.38
N LEU A 106 18.82 7.33 6.84
CA LEU A 106 18.56 5.97 6.38
C LEU A 106 17.93 5.18 7.52
N LEU A 107 16.68 4.74 7.32
CA LEU A 107 15.95 3.91 8.28
C LEU A 107 15.46 2.66 7.59
N ASN A 108 15.80 1.48 8.10
CA ASN A 108 15.40 0.19 7.53
C ASN A 108 15.71 0.06 6.01
N HIS A 109 16.87 0.57 5.59
CA HIS A 109 17.30 0.62 4.18
C HIS A 109 16.46 1.52 3.26
N GLN A 110 15.63 2.40 3.81
CA GLN A 110 14.88 3.41 3.08
C GLN A 110 15.43 4.80 3.39
N VAL A 111 15.49 5.66 2.36
CA VAL A 111 15.73 7.10 2.54
C VAL A 111 14.50 7.73 3.19
N VAL A 112 14.74 8.42 4.31
CA VAL A 112 13.73 9.22 5.01
C VAL A 112 14.25 10.63 5.21
N MET A 113 13.36 11.62 5.22
CA MET A 113 13.70 12.98 5.63
C MET A 113 13.07 13.22 7.00
N ASN A 114 13.82 13.77 7.94
CA ASN A 114 13.29 14.19 9.24
C ASN A 114 13.52 15.67 9.42
N GLY A 115 12.58 16.36 10.03
CA GLY A 115 12.69 17.78 10.29
C GLY A 115 11.94 18.18 11.55
N ILE A 116 12.30 19.33 12.09
CA ILE A 116 11.71 19.89 13.30
C ILE A 116 11.43 21.37 13.04
N ALA A 117 10.24 21.83 13.41
CA ALA A 117 9.83 23.21 13.32
C ALA A 117 9.20 23.69 14.63
N ASP A 118 9.42 24.96 14.96
CA ASP A 118 8.67 25.62 16.03
C ASP A 118 7.29 26.04 15.52
N SER A 119 6.26 25.84 16.33
CA SER A 119 4.89 26.27 16.02
C SER A 119 4.24 26.95 17.22
N PRO A 120 3.12 27.68 17.04
CA PRO A 120 2.41 28.33 18.15
C PRO A 120 1.94 27.37 19.24
N VAL A 121 1.83 26.07 18.95
CA VAL A 121 1.42 25.03 19.91
C VAL A 121 2.60 24.24 20.47
N GLY A 122 3.84 24.63 20.15
CA GLY A 122 5.07 23.96 20.56
C GLY A 122 5.87 23.40 19.39
N GLN A 123 6.91 22.65 19.72
CA GLN A 123 7.78 22.02 18.74
C GLN A 123 7.06 20.87 18.03
N ARG A 124 7.20 20.82 16.70
CA ARG A 124 6.65 19.76 15.86
C ARG A 124 7.77 19.04 15.14
N ALA A 125 7.65 17.72 15.07
CA ALA A 125 8.52 16.88 14.27
C ALA A 125 7.77 16.39 13.04
N ALA A 126 8.47 16.29 11.91
CA ALA A 126 7.94 15.71 10.70
C ALA A 126 8.92 14.67 10.12
N THR A 127 8.36 13.57 9.64
CA THR A 127 9.09 12.54 8.90
C THR A 127 8.43 12.36 7.55
N TRP A 128 9.23 12.40 6.49
CA TRP A 128 8.81 12.07 5.13
C TRP A 128 9.47 10.79 4.66
N ARG A 129 8.70 9.93 4.02
CA ARG A 129 9.18 8.65 3.48
C ARG A 129 8.38 8.23 2.26
N CYS A 130 8.98 7.37 1.44
CA CYS A 130 8.27 6.74 0.35
C CYS A 130 7.40 5.58 0.85
N THR A 131 6.17 5.49 0.38
CA THR A 131 5.28 4.36 0.64
C THR A 131 4.55 3.95 -0.62
N THR A 132 3.88 2.80 -0.58
CA THR A 132 3.19 2.24 -1.74
C THR A 132 1.67 2.47 -1.61
N ILE A 133 1.02 2.72 -2.74
CA ILE A 133 -0.43 2.69 -2.88
C ILE A 133 -0.81 1.76 -4.02
N PHE A 134 -1.96 1.10 -3.86
CA PHE A 134 -2.50 0.19 -4.85
C PHE A 134 -3.76 0.82 -5.45
N THR A 135 -3.78 0.93 -6.77
CA THR A 135 -4.91 1.46 -7.53
C THR A 135 -5.50 0.37 -8.39
N MET A 136 -6.81 0.41 -8.62
CA MET A 136 -7.41 -0.43 -9.65
C MET A 136 -7.03 0.16 -11.01
N GLY A 137 -6.38 -0.63 -11.85
CA GLY A 137 -6.11 -0.29 -13.24
C GLY A 137 -7.45 -0.10 -13.95
N GLY A 138 -7.68 1.13 -14.40
CA GLY A 138 -8.87 1.48 -15.17
C GLY A 138 -8.87 0.78 -16.53
N GLN A 139 -10.07 0.38 -16.96
CA GLN A 139 -10.41 -0.01 -18.33
C GLN A 139 -10.21 1.15 -19.30
#